data_AF-A0A125RYV0-F1
#
_entry.id   AF-A0A125RYV0-F1
#
_cell.length_a   1.000
_cell.length_b   1.000
_cell.length_c   1.000
_cell.angle_alpha   90.00
_cell.angle_beta   90.00
_cell.angle_gamma   90.00
#
_symmetry.space_group_name_H-M   'P 1'
#
loop_
_entity.id
_entity.type
_entity.pdbx_description
1 polymer ?
#
loop_
_entity_poly.entity_id
_entity_poly.type
_entity_poly.pdbx_seq_one_letter_code
_entity_poly.pdbx_strand_id
1 'polypeptide(L)' 'DFIDRGRVKKVYIMSEAKYRMLPEDIGKWYVRGSDGQMVPFSAFSTSRWEYGSTR' A
#
# COMPACT_ATOMS: atom_id res chain seq x y z
N ASP A 1 -17.28 0.78 -14.88
CA ASP A 1 -17.11 2.23 -14.88
C ASP A 1 -17.99 2.83 -13.78
N PHE A 2 -17.50 3.81 -13.03
CA PHE A 2 -18.27 4.43 -11.96
C PHE A 2 -18.97 5.68 -12.50
N ILE A 3 -20.30 5.68 -12.42
CA ILE A 3 -21.14 6.77 -12.90
C ILE A 3 -21.62 7.56 -11.69
N ASP A 4 -21.18 8.82 -11.58
CA ASP A 4 -21.70 9.79 -10.62
C ASP A 4 -22.50 10.84 -11.39
N ARG A 5 -23.82 10.89 -11.15
CA ARG A 5 -24.76 11.84 -11.77
C ARG A 5 -24.64 11.92 -13.30
N GLY A 6 -24.57 10.76 -13.96
CA GLY A 6 -24.51 10.65 -15.42
C GLY A 6 -23.13 10.90 -16.04
N ARG A 7 -22.08 11.16 -15.24
CA ARG A 7 -20.70 11.30 -15.73
C ARG A 7 -19.81 10.16 -15.23
N VAL A 8 -19.08 9.59 -16.16
CA VAL A 8 -18.00 8.63 -15.93
C VAL A 8 -16.87 9.28 -15.12
N LYS A 9 -16.49 8.64 -14.02
CA LYS A 9 -15.38 9.09 -13.15
C LYS A 9 -14.43 7.95 -12.84
N LYS A 10 -13.15 8.32 -12.64
CA LYS A 10 -12.13 7.40 -12.16
C LYS A 10 -12.35 7.08 -10.69
N VAL A 11 -12.16 5.82 -10.33
CA VAL A 11 -12.13 5.36 -8.94
C VAL A 11 -10.68 5.11 -8.56
N TYR A 12 -10.23 5.71 -7.46
CA TYR A 12 -8.91 5.52 -6.91
C TYR A 12 -8.99 4.78 -5.59
N ILE A 13 -8.05 3.87 -5.38
CA ILE A 13 -7.86 3.16 -4.12
C ILE A 13 -6.47 3.53 -3.62
N MET A 14 -6.41 4.04 -2.41
CA MET A 14 -5.17 4.34 -1.71
C MET A 14 -5.42 4.20 -0.22
N SER A 15 -4.39 3.77 0.50
CA SER A 15 -4.43 3.82 1.95
C SER A 15 -4.69 5.23 2.46
N GLU A 16 -5.48 5.32 3.53
CA GLU A 16 -5.60 6.56 4.28
C GLU A 16 -4.21 7.03 4.73
N ALA A 17 -4.01 8.36 4.78
CA ALA A 17 -2.70 8.97 4.98
C ALA A 17 -1.94 8.40 6.19
N LYS A 18 -2.62 8.20 7.33
CA LYS A 18 -2.04 7.71 8.59
C LYS A 18 -1.42 6.30 8.55
N TYR A 19 -1.55 5.58 7.44
CA TYR A 19 -0.98 4.24 7.25
C TYR A 19 0.09 4.21 6.13
N ARG A 20 0.60 5.37 5.71
CA ARG A 20 1.60 5.49 4.63
C ARG A 20 2.51 6.72 4.76
N MET A 21 2.70 7.25 5.97
CA MET A 21 3.55 8.43 6.20
C MET A 21 4.98 8.05 6.54
N LEU A 22 5.16 6.98 7.31
CA LEU A 22 6.45 6.62 7.89
C LEU A 22 6.91 5.23 7.42
N PRO A 23 8.22 4.94 7.41
CA PRO A 23 8.73 3.61 7.07
C PRO A 23 8.11 2.49 7.92
N GLU A 24 7.85 2.74 9.20
CA GLU A 24 7.27 1.77 10.13
C GLU A 24 5.83 1.39 9.75
N ASP A 25 5.14 2.25 9.00
CA ASP A 25 3.77 1.97 8.52
C ASP A 25 3.74 0.75 7.58
N ILE A 26 4.87 0.39 6.96
CA ILE A 26 4.96 -0.80 6.11
C ILE A 26 4.62 -2.08 6.88
N GLY A 27 4.93 -2.14 8.17
CA GLY A 27 4.62 -3.27 9.05
C GLY A 27 3.13 -3.42 9.36
N LYS A 28 2.31 -2.39 9.10
CA LYS A 28 0.85 -2.44 9.25
C LYS A 28 0.18 -3.17 8.09
N TRP A 29 0.90 -3.44 7.01
CA TRP A 29 0.40 -4.12 5.83
C TRP A 29 0.57 -5.64 5.95
N TYR A 30 -0.49 -6.34 5.58
CA TYR A 30 -0.52 -7.80 5.58
C TYR A 30 -0.88 -8.29 4.18
N VAL A 31 -0.24 -9.38 3.77
CA VAL A 31 -0.54 -10.09 2.52
C VAL A 31 -1.07 -11.47 2.88
N ARG A 32 -2.07 -11.93 2.14
CA ARG A 32 -2.62 -13.27 2.35
C ARG A 32 -1.71 -14.32 1.71
N GLY A 33 -1.23 -15.26 2.51
CA GLY A 33 -0.48 -16.44 2.07
C GLY A 33 -1.37 -17.45 1.34
N SER A 34 -0.76 -18.44 0.68
CA SER A 34 -1.47 -19.50 -0.06
C SER A 34 -2.36 -20.38 0.80
N ASP A 35 -2.02 -20.50 2.09
CA ASP A 35 -2.80 -21.20 3.10
C ASP A 35 -3.91 -20.32 3.73
N GLY A 36 -4.07 -19.09 3.23
CA GLY A 36 -5.07 -18.14 3.67
C GLY A 36 -4.67 -17.31 4.90
N GLN A 37 -3.50 -17.55 5.50
CA GLN A 37 -3.03 -16.79 6.66
C GLN A 37 -2.61 -15.37 6.27
N MET A 38 -2.77 -14.41 7.19
CA MET A 38 -2.31 -13.04 6.98
C MET A 38 -0.86 -12.92 7.45
N VAL A 39 0.04 -12.63 6.51
CA VAL A 39 1.48 -12.52 6.77
C VAL A 39 1.87 -11.03 6.77
N PRO A 40 2.48 -10.50 7.85
CA PRO A 40 2.91 -9.11 7.90
C PRO A 40 4.08 -8.87 6.94
N PHE A 41 4.16 -7.67 6.36
CA PHE A 41 5.19 -7.32 5.38
C PHE A 41 6.63 -7.45 5.93
N SER A 42 6.81 -7.26 7.23
CA SER A 42 8.08 -7.43 7.93
C SER A 42 8.59 -8.88 7.98
N ALA A 43 7.73 -9.89 7.76
CA ALA A 43 8.13 -11.29 7.80
C ALA A 43 8.99 -11.73 6.60
N PHE A 44 8.97 -10.96 5.50
CA PHE A 44 9.63 -11.35 4.25
C PHE A 44 10.38 -10.19 3.56
N SER A 45 10.50 -9.03 4.20
CA SER A 45 11.18 -7.86 3.61
C SER A 45 12.09 -7.16 4.61
N THR A 46 13.10 -6.47 4.07
CA THR A 46 13.99 -5.59 4.82
C THR A 46 14.13 -4.26 4.08
N SER A 47 14.26 -3.16 4.82
CA SER A 47 14.37 -1.81 4.27
C SER A 47 15.66 -1.15 4.73
N ARG A 48 16.28 -0.38 3.83
CA ARG A 48 17.44 0.47 4.12
C ARG A 48 17.36 1.76 3.31
N TRP A 49 18.03 2.80 3.78
CA TRP A 49 18.19 4.04 3.03
C TRP A 49 19.29 3.91 1.96
N GLU A 50 19.05 4.49 0.80
CA GLU A 50 20.02 4.62 -0.28
C GLU A 50 19.84 5.95 -1.01
N TYR A 51 20.86 6.37 -1.76
CA TYR A 51 20.83 7.59 -2.57
C TYR A 51 20.40 7.25 -4.00
N GLY A 52 19.56 8.11 -4.60
CA GLY A 52 19.10 7.99 -5.99
C GLY A 52 18.91 9.34 -6.68
N SER A 53 18.97 9.36 -8.01
CA SER A 53 18.66 10.55 -8.82
C SER A 53 17.17 10.88 -8.71
N THR A 54 16.82 12.14 -8.48
CA THR A 54 15.44 12.64 -8.43
C THR A 54 14.93 13.17 -9.78
N ARG A 55 15.77 13.09 -10.81
CA ARG A 55 15.51 13.56 -12.17
C ARG A 55 15.25 12.40 -13.11
#